data_AF-A0A1Q7ZQW7-F1
#
_entry.id   AF-A0A1Q7ZQW7-F1
#
_cell.length_a   1.000
_cell.length_b   1.000
_cell.length_c   1.000
_cell.angle_alpha   90.00
_cell.angle_beta   90.00
_cell.angle_gamma   90.00
#
_symmetry.space_group_name_H-M   'P 1'
#
loop_
_entity.id
_entity.type
_entity.pdbx_description
1 polymer ?
#
loop_
_entity_poly.entity_id
_entity_poly.type
_entity_poly.pdbx_seq_one_letter_code
_entity_poly.pdbx_strand_id
1 'polypeptide(L)'
;MAEASSARLYALRAENRNAARSGVRGRDHLLRAKALDADLADANLGLGLYNYYVDTLSGIARVLRFFMGIPGGSKQEGVRLLEQAIAQGILTTNIARFYLALNLHRYDQQYERALNILGPLAEKYPGNPLFQLARGDLYRKLGRKQQAAACYRAASALPVQDGECLRHVQELVRASLAALGAE
;
A
#
# COMPACT_ATOMS: atom_id res chain seq x y z
N MET A 1 -15.43 -4.40 -6.01
CA MET A 1 -14.11 -4.77 -5.45
C MET A 1 -13.43 -5.94 -6.17
N ALA A 2 -14.15 -6.94 -6.70
CA ALA A 2 -13.56 -8.12 -7.34
C ALA A 2 -12.47 -7.79 -8.39
N GLU A 3 -12.77 -6.91 -9.36
CA GLU A 3 -11.81 -6.51 -10.40
C GLU A 3 -10.55 -5.82 -9.84
N ALA A 4 -10.67 -5.05 -8.76
CA ALA A 4 -9.51 -4.44 -8.09
C ALA A 4 -8.62 -5.49 -7.41
N SER A 5 -9.23 -6.52 -6.81
CA SER A 5 -8.50 -7.67 -6.25
C SER A 5 -7.82 -8.49 -7.35
N SER A 6 -8.50 -8.72 -8.48
CA SER A 6 -7.93 -9.37 -9.66
C SER A 6 -6.73 -8.59 -10.20
N ALA A 7 -6.84 -7.27 -10.29
CA ALA A 7 -5.72 -6.42 -10.72
C ALA A 7 -4.48 -6.62 -9.84
N ARG A 8 -4.67 -6.69 -8.51
CA ARG A 8 -3.57 -6.98 -7.56
C ARG A 8 -3.00 -8.38 -7.78
N LEU A 9 -3.85 -9.39 -7.92
CA LEU A 9 -3.40 -10.77 -8.13
C LEU A 9 -2.56 -10.89 -9.40
N TYR A 10 -3.02 -10.31 -10.50
CA TYR A 10 -2.28 -10.29 -11.77
C TYR A 10 -0.96 -9.52 -11.65
N ALA A 11 -0.93 -8.40 -10.92
CA ALA A 11 0.31 -7.66 -10.67
C ALA A 11 1.34 -8.49 -9.89
N LEU A 12 0.89 -9.25 -8.87
CA LEU A 12 1.76 -10.16 -8.11
C LEU A 12 2.32 -11.30 -8.97
N ARG A 13 1.61 -11.69 -10.04
CA ARG A 13 2.04 -12.70 -11.02
C ARG A 13 2.82 -12.12 -12.20
N ALA A 14 3.13 -10.83 -12.19
CA ALA A 14 3.73 -10.09 -13.31
C ALA A 14 2.91 -10.15 -14.62
N GLU A 15 1.60 -10.43 -14.53
CA GLU A 15 0.68 -10.44 -15.67
C GLU A 15 0.19 -9.01 -16.00
N ASN A 16 1.12 -8.15 -16.44
CA ASN A 16 0.91 -6.71 -16.56
C ASN A 16 -0.33 -6.30 -17.38
N ARG A 17 -0.61 -7.01 -18.49
CA ARG A 17 -1.79 -6.74 -19.34
C ARG A 17 -3.09 -7.03 -18.61
N ASN A 18 -3.16 -8.16 -17.90
CA ASN A 18 -4.35 -8.55 -17.14
C ASN A 18 -4.56 -7.64 -15.93
N ALA A 19 -3.47 -7.24 -15.27
CA ALA A 19 -3.50 -6.26 -14.20
C ALA A 19 -4.06 -4.91 -14.67
N ALA A 20 -3.55 -4.39 -15.81
CA ALA A 20 -4.04 -3.14 -16.39
C ALA A 20 -5.53 -3.23 -16.77
N ARG A 21 -5.94 -4.28 -17.49
CA ARG A 21 -7.34 -4.46 -17.91
C ARG A 21 -8.29 -4.54 -16.73
N SER A 22 -7.94 -5.34 -15.71
CA SER A 22 -8.75 -5.49 -14.50
C SER A 22 -8.80 -4.16 -13.71
N GLY A 23 -7.69 -3.42 -13.67
CA GLY A 23 -7.63 -2.10 -13.04
C GLY A 23 -8.56 -1.08 -13.71
N VAL A 24 -8.58 -1.04 -15.05
CA VAL A 24 -9.49 -0.15 -15.82
C VAL A 24 -10.96 -0.51 -15.57
N ARG A 25 -11.31 -1.80 -15.60
CA ARG A 25 -12.67 -2.27 -15.29
C ARG A 25 -13.06 -1.95 -13.85
N GLY A 26 -12.15 -2.21 -12.91
CA GLY A 26 -12.33 -1.89 -11.49
C GLY A 26 -12.63 -0.42 -11.28
N ARG A 27 -11.88 0.48 -11.95
CA ARG A 27 -12.16 1.92 -11.93
C ARG A 27 -13.54 2.24 -12.47
N ASP A 28 -13.92 1.71 -13.63
CA ASP A 28 -15.23 1.96 -14.22
C ASP A 28 -16.39 1.57 -13.28
N HIS A 29 -16.31 0.39 -12.68
CA HIS A 29 -17.30 -0.05 -11.69
C HIS A 29 -17.37 0.87 -10.47
N LEU A 30 -16.23 1.34 -9.97
CA LEU A 30 -16.17 2.24 -8.82
C LEU A 30 -16.70 3.64 -9.14
N LEU A 31 -16.45 4.14 -10.35
CA LEU A 31 -17.05 5.40 -10.81
C LEU A 31 -18.57 5.29 -10.93
N ARG A 32 -19.07 4.17 -11.47
CA ARG A 32 -20.51 3.90 -11.50
C ARG A 32 -21.11 3.80 -10.11
N ALA A 33 -20.42 3.16 -9.17
CA ALA A 33 -20.87 3.12 -7.78
C ALA A 33 -20.96 4.53 -7.17
N LYS A 34 -19.97 5.41 -7.42
CA LYS A 34 -20.02 6.81 -6.98
C LYS A 34 -21.08 7.65 -7.67
N ALA A 35 -21.48 7.30 -8.89
CA ALA A 35 -22.59 7.96 -9.58
C ALA A 35 -23.96 7.60 -8.97
N LEU A 36 -24.07 6.39 -8.39
CA LEU A 36 -25.27 5.95 -7.67
C LEU A 36 -25.31 6.47 -6.22
N ASP A 37 -24.14 6.56 -5.58
CA ASP A 37 -23.96 7.07 -4.22
C ASP A 37 -22.67 7.90 -4.15
N ALA A 38 -22.82 9.23 -4.17
CA ALA A 38 -21.70 10.16 -4.15
C ALA A 38 -20.88 10.06 -2.85
N ASP A 39 -21.54 9.71 -1.75
CA ASP A 39 -20.97 9.65 -0.40
C ASP A 39 -20.32 8.30 -0.09
N LEU A 40 -20.32 7.36 -1.05
CA LEU A 40 -19.64 6.06 -0.94
C LEU A 40 -18.12 6.25 -0.84
N ALA A 41 -17.63 6.55 0.36
CA ALA A 41 -16.23 6.84 0.64
C ALA A 41 -15.34 5.62 0.44
N ASP A 42 -15.86 4.41 0.65
CA ASP A 42 -15.12 3.17 0.46
C ASP A 42 -14.68 2.95 -1.00
N ALA A 43 -15.40 3.52 -1.98
CA ALA A 43 -14.97 3.48 -3.38
C ALA A 43 -13.69 4.27 -3.64
N ASN A 44 -13.39 5.25 -2.77
CA ASN A 44 -12.21 6.11 -2.92
C ASN A 44 -10.90 5.33 -2.71
N LEU A 45 -10.90 4.19 -2.00
CA LEU A 45 -9.72 3.31 -1.92
C LEU A 45 -9.25 2.89 -3.32
N GLY A 46 -10.16 2.27 -4.09
CA GLY A 46 -9.80 1.72 -5.41
C GLY A 46 -9.55 2.80 -6.45
N LEU A 47 -10.33 3.88 -6.44
CA LEU A 47 -10.12 5.03 -7.31
C LEU A 47 -8.80 5.75 -6.97
N GLY A 48 -8.49 5.87 -5.69
CA GLY A 48 -7.26 6.48 -5.21
C GLY A 48 -6.03 5.70 -5.64
N LEU A 49 -6.04 4.37 -5.45
CA LEU A 49 -4.98 3.48 -5.92
C LEU A 49 -4.79 3.53 -7.43
N TYR A 50 -5.87 3.51 -8.21
CA TYR A 50 -5.79 3.63 -9.66
C TYR A 50 -5.10 4.93 -10.09
N ASN A 51 -5.57 6.07 -9.55
CA ASN A 51 -5.05 7.38 -9.89
C ASN A 51 -3.59 7.55 -9.46
N TYR A 52 -3.23 7.01 -8.29
CA TYR A 52 -1.85 6.98 -7.83
C TYR A 52 -0.95 6.22 -8.81
N TYR A 53 -1.33 4.99 -9.18
CA TYR A 53 -0.44 4.13 -9.95
C TYR A 53 -0.32 4.51 -11.43
N VAL A 54 -1.41 4.95 -12.07
CA VAL A 54 -1.35 5.37 -13.49
C VAL A 54 -0.40 6.54 -13.68
N ASP A 55 -0.23 7.41 -12.69
CA ASP A 55 0.69 8.54 -12.77
C ASP A 55 2.14 8.16 -12.42
N THR A 56 2.33 7.07 -11.65
CA THR A 56 3.66 6.48 -11.38
C THR A 56 4.21 5.62 -12.53
N LEU A 57 3.46 5.43 -13.62
CA LEU A 57 3.95 4.73 -14.81
C LEU A 57 5.23 5.41 -15.34
N SER A 58 6.19 4.59 -15.80
CA SER A 58 7.41 5.10 -16.43
C SER A 58 7.09 6.02 -17.61
N GLY A 59 8.00 6.93 -17.98
CA GLY A 59 7.74 7.92 -19.04
C GLY A 59 7.21 7.30 -20.33
N ILE A 60 7.80 6.19 -20.76
CA ILE A 60 7.36 5.41 -21.93
C ILE A 60 5.97 4.80 -21.71
N ALA A 61 5.69 4.23 -20.55
CA ALA A 61 4.37 3.66 -20.23
C ALA A 61 3.27 4.72 -20.15
N ARG A 62 3.59 5.95 -19.71
CA ARG A 62 2.65 7.08 -19.70
C ARG A 62 2.24 7.49 -21.12
N VAL A 63 3.17 7.44 -22.08
CA VAL A 63 2.88 7.68 -23.50
C VAL A 63 2.10 6.53 -24.11
N LEU A 64 2.50 5.28 -23.84
CA LEU A 64 1.85 4.10 -24.42
C LEU A 64 0.45 3.81 -23.86
N ARG A 65 0.04 4.45 -22.76
CA ARG A 65 -1.26 4.23 -22.11
C ARG A 65 -2.45 4.45 -23.05
N PHE A 66 -2.32 5.38 -24.01
CA PHE A 66 -3.36 5.68 -25.00
C PHE A 66 -3.62 4.47 -25.90
N PHE A 67 -2.56 3.80 -26.38
CA PHE A 67 -2.66 2.60 -27.19
C PHE A 67 -3.17 1.37 -26.40
N MET A 68 -2.98 1.38 -25.08
CA MET A 68 -3.45 0.31 -24.20
C MET A 68 -4.87 0.54 -23.65
N GLY A 69 -5.52 1.66 -23.99
CA GLY A 69 -6.86 1.98 -23.50
C GLY A 69 -6.92 2.17 -21.98
N ILE A 70 -5.86 2.70 -21.36
CA ILE A 70 -5.80 2.98 -19.92
C ILE A 70 -6.13 4.46 -19.71
N PRO A 71 -7.30 4.80 -19.11
CA PRO A 71 -7.64 6.16 -18.74
C PRO A 71 -6.56 6.83 -17.90
N GLY A 72 -6.35 8.13 -18.12
CA GLY A 72 -5.44 8.92 -17.31
C GLY A 72 -5.90 9.03 -15.85
N GLY A 73 -4.96 9.45 -15.00
CA GLY A 73 -5.18 9.75 -13.59
C GLY A 73 -4.09 10.69 -13.09
N SER A 74 -4.27 11.21 -11.88
CA SER A 74 -3.32 12.10 -11.21
C SER A 74 -2.91 11.52 -9.86
N LYS A 75 -1.61 11.47 -9.57
CA LYS A 75 -1.14 11.00 -8.25
C LYS A 75 -1.70 11.85 -7.12
N GLN A 76 -1.79 13.17 -7.32
CA GLN A 76 -2.33 14.09 -6.32
C GLN A 76 -3.79 13.76 -6.00
N GLU A 77 -4.61 13.50 -7.02
CA GLU A 77 -5.99 13.07 -6.83
C GLU A 77 -6.06 11.68 -6.17
N GLY A 78 -5.15 10.78 -6.54
CA GLY A 78 -5.01 9.47 -5.92
C GLY A 78 -4.78 9.55 -4.41
N VAL A 79 -3.86 10.42 -3.99
CA VAL A 79 -3.59 10.72 -2.58
C VAL A 79 -4.81 11.30 -1.88
N ARG A 80 -5.46 12.30 -2.49
CA ARG A 80 -6.67 12.94 -1.92
C ARG A 80 -7.78 11.92 -1.67
N LEU A 81 -8.04 11.04 -2.63
CA LEU A 81 -9.06 9.99 -2.51
C LEU A 81 -8.70 8.97 -1.43
N LEU A 82 -7.43 8.57 -1.33
CA LEU A 82 -6.98 7.68 -0.25
C LEU A 82 -7.14 8.32 1.12
N GLU A 83 -6.84 9.62 1.27
CA GLU A 83 -7.07 10.36 2.52
C GLU A 83 -8.56 10.44 2.87
N GLN A 84 -9.44 10.64 1.88
CA GLN A 84 -10.88 10.57 2.09
C GLN A 84 -11.34 9.18 2.51
N ALA A 85 -10.83 8.11 1.90
CA ALA A 85 -11.14 6.73 2.31
C ALA A 85 -10.68 6.44 3.75
N ILE A 86 -9.55 7.03 4.17
CA ILE A 86 -9.06 6.92 5.55
C ILE A 86 -9.98 7.67 6.54
N ALA A 87 -10.44 8.86 6.17
CA ALA A 87 -11.24 9.71 7.06
C ALA A 87 -12.72 9.29 7.14
N GLN A 88 -13.30 8.82 6.03
CA GLN A 88 -14.75 8.66 5.86
C GLN A 88 -15.17 7.23 5.48
N GLY A 89 -14.23 6.36 5.10
CA GLY A 89 -14.54 4.97 4.78
C GLY A 89 -15.04 4.21 6.01
N ILE A 90 -15.90 3.22 5.79
CA ILE A 90 -16.39 2.34 6.85
C ILE A 90 -15.60 1.03 6.83
N LEU A 91 -15.37 0.48 5.64
CA LEU A 91 -14.75 -0.84 5.44
C LEU A 91 -13.28 -0.74 5.04
N THR A 92 -12.91 0.30 4.32
CA THR A 92 -11.62 0.38 3.61
C THR A 92 -10.57 1.22 4.32
N THR A 93 -10.92 1.87 5.44
CA THR A 93 -10.05 2.79 6.20
C THR A 93 -8.64 2.24 6.44
N ASN A 94 -8.55 1.02 6.97
CA ASN A 94 -7.26 0.44 7.35
C ASN A 94 -6.43 0.05 6.12
N ILE A 95 -7.09 -0.45 5.08
CA ILE A 95 -6.44 -0.82 3.82
C ILE A 95 -5.95 0.43 3.10
N ALA A 96 -6.73 1.52 3.09
CA ALA A 96 -6.33 2.80 2.53
C ALA A 96 -5.12 3.39 3.26
N ARG A 97 -5.08 3.37 4.60
CA ARG A 97 -3.89 3.77 5.38
C ARG A 97 -2.66 2.97 4.98
N PHE A 98 -2.79 1.64 4.95
CA PHE A 98 -1.68 0.75 4.64
C PHE A 98 -1.09 1.07 3.25
N TYR A 99 -1.94 1.15 2.23
CA TYR A 99 -1.47 1.40 0.88
C TYR A 99 -0.93 2.81 0.67
N LEU A 100 -1.57 3.83 1.24
CA LEU A 100 -1.07 5.20 1.13
C LEU A 100 0.32 5.30 1.77
N ALA A 101 0.52 4.72 2.96
CA ALA A 101 1.82 4.71 3.62
C ALA A 101 2.89 3.98 2.78
N LEU A 102 2.58 2.79 2.24
CA LEU A 102 3.54 2.06 1.41
C LEU A 102 3.88 2.78 0.11
N ASN A 103 2.90 3.45 -0.49
CA ASN A 103 3.11 4.22 -1.72
C ASN A 103 3.99 5.44 -1.46
N LEU A 104 3.68 6.22 -0.41
CA LEU A 104 4.50 7.35 0.05
C LEU A 104 5.93 6.92 0.39
N HIS A 105 6.09 5.75 1.00
CA HIS A 105 7.40 5.18 1.30
C HIS A 105 8.19 4.80 0.03
N ARG A 106 7.56 4.03 -0.88
CA ARG A 106 8.25 3.39 -2.01
C ARG A 106 8.50 4.34 -3.18
N TYR A 107 7.51 5.17 -3.53
CA TYR A 107 7.55 5.98 -4.74
C TYR A 107 7.90 7.44 -4.46
N ASP A 108 7.41 7.99 -3.35
CA ASP A 108 7.58 9.42 -3.03
C ASP A 108 8.70 9.68 -2.01
N GLN A 109 9.21 8.65 -1.34
CA GLN A 109 10.22 8.74 -0.28
C GLN A 109 9.81 9.71 0.86
N GLN A 110 8.51 9.94 1.06
CA GLN A 110 7.97 10.80 2.12
C GLN A 110 7.86 10.01 3.43
N TYR A 111 9.01 9.63 4.00
CA TYR A 111 9.07 8.66 5.09
C TYR A 111 8.36 9.12 6.38
N GLU A 112 8.45 10.40 6.77
CA GLU A 112 7.71 10.91 7.95
C GLU A 112 6.20 10.84 7.74
N ARG A 113 5.73 11.27 6.56
CA ARG A 113 4.30 11.21 6.26
C ARG A 113 3.80 9.77 6.21
N ALA A 114 4.56 8.87 5.59
CA ALA A 114 4.26 7.45 5.57
C ALA A 114 4.20 6.88 6.99
N LEU A 115 5.10 7.28 7.88
CA LEU A 115 5.09 6.88 9.29
C LEU A 115 3.85 7.39 10.03
N ASN A 116 3.46 8.65 9.82
CA ASN A 116 2.25 9.22 10.42
C ASN A 116 0.98 8.50 9.95
N ILE A 117 0.92 8.08 8.68
CA ILE A 117 -0.22 7.32 8.14
C ILE A 117 -0.24 5.87 8.63
N LEU A 118 0.94 5.22 8.72
CA LEU A 118 1.06 3.82 9.12
C LEU A 118 0.99 3.61 10.65
N GLY A 119 1.49 4.56 11.43
CA GLY A 119 1.60 4.48 12.90
C GLY A 119 0.32 4.00 13.59
N PRO A 120 -0.84 4.61 13.30
CA PRO A 120 -2.13 4.18 13.86
C PRO A 120 -2.49 2.72 13.57
N LEU A 121 -2.03 2.14 12.44
CA LEU A 121 -2.24 0.70 12.16
C LEU A 121 -1.36 -0.18 13.03
N ALA A 122 -0.09 0.19 13.20
CA ALA A 122 0.85 -0.58 14.03
C ALA A 122 0.51 -0.50 15.52
N GLU A 123 -0.12 0.60 15.96
CA GLU A 123 -0.63 0.77 17.33
C GLU A 123 -1.95 0.02 17.54
N LYS A 124 -2.89 0.12 16.59
CA LYS A 124 -4.19 -0.57 16.70
C LYS A 124 -4.07 -2.09 16.57
N TYR A 125 -3.10 -2.57 15.78
CA TYR A 125 -2.88 -4.00 15.54
C TYR A 125 -1.44 -4.38 15.87
N PRO A 126 -1.04 -4.33 17.16
CA PRO A 126 0.34 -4.62 17.55
C PRO A 126 0.75 -6.05 17.22
N GLY A 127 -0.23 -6.97 17.17
CA GLY A 127 -0.08 -8.38 16.80
C GLY A 127 0.09 -8.66 15.31
N ASN A 128 0.17 -7.64 14.44
CA ASN A 128 0.39 -7.83 13.01
C ASN A 128 1.88 -7.60 12.66
N PRO A 129 2.65 -8.64 12.32
CA PRO A 129 4.07 -8.50 12.05
C PRO A 129 4.35 -7.62 10.82
N LEU A 130 3.46 -7.58 9.83
CA LEU A 130 3.65 -6.74 8.64
C LEU A 130 3.64 -5.24 8.99
N PHE A 131 2.79 -4.82 9.93
CA PHE A 131 2.75 -3.42 10.35
C PHE A 131 3.98 -3.04 11.18
N GLN A 132 4.47 -3.97 12.02
CA GLN A 132 5.72 -3.76 12.75
C GLN A 132 6.92 -3.66 11.79
N LEU A 133 7.03 -4.57 10.82
CA LEU A 133 8.09 -4.54 9.82
C LEU A 133 8.07 -3.25 8.99
N ALA A 134 6.89 -2.85 8.49
CA ALA A 134 6.75 -1.63 7.70
C ALA A 134 7.07 -0.37 8.53
N ARG A 135 6.66 -0.31 9.80
CA ARG A 135 7.01 0.78 10.72
C ARG A 135 8.50 0.80 11.03
N GLY A 136 9.11 -0.36 11.24
CA GLY A 136 10.55 -0.50 11.45
C GLY A 136 11.36 0.00 10.26
N ASP A 137 10.95 -0.33 9.03
CA ASP A 137 11.62 0.14 7.83
C ASP A 137 11.52 1.67 7.65
N LEU A 138 10.37 2.26 8.00
CA LEU A 138 10.21 3.71 8.02
C LEU A 138 11.13 4.37 9.05
N TYR A 139 11.20 3.84 10.28
CA TYR A 139 12.15 4.33 11.28
C TYR A 139 13.60 4.22 10.81
N ARG A 140 13.97 3.11 10.17
CA ARG A 140 15.30 2.91 9.60
C ARG A 140 15.62 3.94 8.53
N LYS A 141 14.69 4.20 7.58
CA LYS A 141 14.85 5.22 6.53
C LYS A 141 14.99 6.63 7.10
N LEU A 142 14.40 6.89 8.27
CA LEU A 142 14.51 8.14 9.02
C LEU A 142 15.76 8.20 9.93
N GLY A 143 16.64 7.19 9.91
CA GLY A 143 17.83 7.12 10.77
C GLY A 143 17.55 6.79 12.23
N ARG A 144 16.30 6.48 12.60
CA ARG A 144 15.84 6.18 13.96
C ARG A 144 16.09 4.72 14.32
N LYS A 145 17.38 4.35 14.42
CA LYS A 145 17.83 2.94 14.53
C LYS A 145 17.22 2.18 15.71
N GLN A 146 17.14 2.79 16.89
CA GLN A 146 16.60 2.12 18.09
C GLN A 146 15.12 1.77 17.94
N GLN A 147 14.32 2.70 17.41
CA GLN A 147 12.89 2.48 17.15
C GLN A 147 12.68 1.42 16.06
N ALA A 148 13.55 1.42 15.02
CA ALA A 148 13.53 0.39 13.99
C ALA A 148 13.81 -1.00 14.57
N ALA A 149 14.88 -1.15 15.36
CA ALA A 149 15.24 -2.42 16.01
C ALA A 149 14.12 -2.93 16.93
N ALA A 150 13.50 -2.04 17.71
CA ALA A 150 12.37 -2.40 18.56
C ALA A 150 11.19 -2.96 17.75
N CYS A 151 10.86 -2.34 16.60
CA CYS A 151 9.81 -2.83 15.71
C CYS A 151 10.15 -4.20 15.11
N TYR A 152 11.39 -4.41 14.67
CA TYR A 152 11.80 -5.70 14.10
C TYR A 152 11.78 -6.82 15.14
N ARG A 153 12.24 -6.55 16.37
CA ARG A 153 12.13 -7.51 17.49
C ARG A 153 10.68 -7.83 17.84
N ALA A 154 9.82 -6.82 17.87
CA ALA A 154 8.39 -7.03 18.06
C ALA A 154 7.80 -7.93 16.97
N ALA A 155 8.13 -7.69 15.69
CA ALA A 155 7.72 -8.55 14.59
C ALA A 155 8.16 -10.01 14.76
N SER A 156 9.41 -10.27 15.17
CA SER A 156 9.91 -11.65 15.35
C SER A 156 9.28 -12.41 16.52
N ALA A 157 8.73 -11.70 17.51
CA ALA A 157 8.09 -12.31 18.68
C ALA A 157 6.63 -12.72 18.42
N LEU A 158 6.04 -12.31 17.29
CA LEU A 158 4.64 -12.56 16.98
C LEU A 158 4.42 -13.95 16.38
N PRO A 159 3.34 -14.65 16.77
CA PRO A 159 3.01 -15.93 16.17
C PRO A 159 2.54 -15.73 14.72
N VAL A 160 3.14 -16.48 13.79
CA VAL A 160 2.71 -16.59 12.39
C VAL A 160 2.35 -18.05 12.13
N GLN A 161 1.10 -18.31 11.73
CA GLN A 161 0.57 -19.67 11.60
C GLN A 161 1.23 -20.45 10.45
N ASP A 162 1.46 -19.78 9.32
CA ASP A 162 2.06 -20.39 8.15
C ASP A 162 3.60 -20.45 8.29
N GLY A 163 4.17 -21.65 8.15
CA GLY A 163 5.60 -21.89 8.39
C GLY A 163 6.51 -21.21 7.36
N GLU A 164 6.05 -21.01 6.12
CA GLU A 164 6.82 -20.28 5.11
C GLU A 164 6.82 -18.78 5.40
N CYS A 165 5.65 -18.22 5.73
CA CYS A 165 5.53 -16.84 6.18
C CYS A 165 6.36 -16.56 7.42
N LEU A 166 6.37 -17.48 8.39
CA LEU A 166 7.18 -17.36 9.61
C LEU A 166 8.68 -17.28 9.26
N ARG A 167 9.19 -18.20 8.44
CA ARG A 167 10.59 -18.18 7.98
C ARG A 167 10.93 -16.87 7.29
N HIS A 168 10.06 -16.42 6.38
CA HIS A 168 10.29 -15.17 5.66
C HIS A 168 10.33 -13.94 6.59
N VAL A 169 9.44 -13.86 7.58
CA VAL A 169 9.47 -12.80 8.60
C VAL A 169 10.78 -12.85 9.40
N GLN A 170 11.21 -14.04 9.84
CA GLN A 170 12.45 -14.20 10.59
C GLN A 170 13.70 -13.80 9.79
N GLU A 171 13.78 -14.21 8.51
CA GLU A 171 14.85 -13.83 7.59
C GLU A 171 14.91 -12.31 7.40
N LEU A 172 13.75 -11.68 7.16
CA LEU A 172 13.65 -10.22 7.02
C LEU A 172 14.08 -9.50 8.30
N VAL A 173 13.63 -9.95 9.47
CA VAL A 173 14.02 -9.35 10.76
C VAL A 173 15.53 -9.46 10.97
N ARG A 174 16.11 -10.66 10.75
CA ARG A 174 17.55 -10.89 10.90
C ARG A 174 18.36 -9.98 9.99
N ALA A 175 18.01 -9.93 8.71
CA ALA A 175 18.69 -9.07 7.74
C ALA A 175 18.56 -7.59 8.11
N SER A 176 17.38 -7.17 8.60
CA SER A 176 17.12 -5.78 8.97
C SER A 176 17.89 -5.36 10.23
N LEU A 177 18.00 -6.23 11.24
CA LEU A 177 18.77 -5.98 12.45
C LEU A 177 20.28 -5.94 12.17
N ALA A 178 20.79 -6.86 11.34
CA ALA A 178 22.18 -6.85 10.90
C ALA A 178 22.52 -5.54 10.15
N ALA A 179 21.64 -5.08 9.25
CA ALA A 179 21.82 -3.81 8.54
C ALA A 179 21.81 -2.56 9.45
N LEU A 180 21.27 -2.67 10.68
CA LEU A 180 21.32 -1.60 11.68
C LEU A 180 22.59 -1.61 12.53
N GLY A 181 23.35 -2.72 12.52
CA GLY A 181 24.42 -2.99 13.49
C GLY A 181 23.88 -3.29 14.89
N ALA A 182 22.65 -3.82 14.98
CA ALA A 182 21.97 -4.16 16.22
C ALA A 182 21.87 -5.69 16.32
N GLU A 183 22.99 -6.34 16.62
CA GLU A 183 23.01 -7.76 17.02
C GLU A 183 22.61 -7.89 18.49
#